data_AF-A0A1P8WR90-F1
#
_entry.id   AF-A0A1P8WR90-F1
#
_cell.length_a   1.000
_cell.length_b   1.000
_cell.length_c   1.000
_cell.angle_alpha   90.00
_cell.angle_beta   90.00
_cell.angle_gamma   90.00
#
_symmetry.space_group_name_H-M   'P 1'
#
loop_
_entity.id
_entity.type
_entity.pdbx_description
1 polymer ?
#
loop_
_entity_poly.entity_id
_entity_poly.type
_entity_poly.pdbx_seq_one_letter_code
_entity_poly.pdbx_strand_id
1 'polypeptide(L)' 'MNAKTKPNAPALTKGQILRVKVFQERAGLGDWAWRKLRNAATEAGVVFWYKVGNATFVDCDRFAEYLQNSRSE' A
#
# COMPACT_ATOMS: atom_id res chain seq x y z
N MET A 1 -23.20 7.31 24.01
CA MET A 1 -22.06 8.15 23.58
C MET A 1 -21.55 7.57 22.27
N ASN A 2 -21.88 8.18 21.11
CA ASN A 2 -21.58 7.61 19.80
C ASN A 2 -20.14 7.95 19.39
N ALA A 3 -19.28 6.95 19.33
CA ALA A 3 -18.05 7.02 18.56
C ALA A 3 -18.43 7.32 17.10
N LYS A 4 -17.99 8.47 16.56
CA LYS A 4 -18.08 8.76 15.13
C LYS A 4 -17.08 7.88 14.38
N THR A 5 -17.37 6.58 14.30
CA THR A 5 -16.76 5.70 13.29
C THR A 5 -17.21 6.22 11.94
N LYS A 6 -16.31 6.83 11.16
CA LYS A 6 -16.51 6.95 9.71
C LYS A 6 -16.36 5.54 9.13
N PRO A 7 -17.44 4.85 8.72
CA PRO A 7 -17.30 3.57 8.06
C PRO A 7 -16.96 3.84 6.59
N ASN A 8 -16.17 2.95 5.97
CA ASN A 8 -15.91 2.88 4.53
C ASN A 8 -14.69 3.65 3.98
N ALA A 9 -13.52 3.54 4.62
CA ALA A 9 -12.34 3.26 3.80
C ALA A 9 -12.46 1.78 3.41
N PRO A 10 -12.66 1.41 2.13
CA PRO A 10 -12.72 0.00 1.77
C PRO A 10 -11.39 -0.62 2.20
N ALA A 11 -11.46 -1.69 3.01
CA ALA A 11 -10.30 -2.51 3.31
C ALA A 11 -9.58 -2.83 1.99
N LEU A 12 -8.24 -2.89 2.00
CA LEU A 12 -7.48 -3.28 0.82
C LEU A 12 -7.96 -4.68 0.41
N THR A 13 -8.78 -4.75 -0.63
CA THR A 13 -9.38 -6.02 -1.06
C THR A 13 -8.32 -6.85 -1.78
N LYS A 14 -8.33 -8.16 -1.55
CA LYS A 14 -7.42 -9.09 -2.22
C LYS A 14 -7.55 -8.97 -3.75
N GLY A 15 -6.43 -8.90 -4.46
CA GLY A 15 -6.40 -8.69 -5.92
C GLY A 15 -6.78 -7.28 -6.38
N GLN A 16 -6.91 -6.31 -5.47
CA GLN A 16 -7.19 -4.92 -5.83
C GLN A 16 -5.91 -4.18 -6.19
N ILE A 17 -5.93 -3.54 -7.35
CA ILE A 17 -4.89 -2.61 -7.76
C ILE A 17 -5.41 -1.19 -7.53
N LEU A 18 -4.68 -0.41 -6.74
CA LEU A 18 -5.04 0.96 -6.40
C LEU A 18 -4.02 1.94 -6.95
N ARG A 19 -4.47 3.15 -7.33
CA ARG A 19 -3.54 4.25 -7.54
C ARG A 19 -2.82 4.56 -6.23
N VAL A 20 -1.55 4.92 -6.33
CA VAL A 20 -0.70 5.18 -5.16
C VAL A 20 -1.30 6.19 -4.19
N LYS A 21 -1.91 7.27 -4.71
CA LYS A 21 -2.61 8.27 -3.88
C LYS A 21 -3.73 7.65 -3.05
N VAL A 22 -4.58 6.83 -3.69
CA VAL A 22 -5.70 6.15 -3.03
C VAL A 22 -5.19 5.13 -2.01
N PHE A 23 -4.13 4.38 -2.37
CA PHE A 23 -3.47 3.44 -1.46
C PHE A 23 -2.91 4.16 -0.23
N GLN A 24 -2.21 5.29 -0.43
CA GLN A 24 -1.67 6.12 0.64
C GLN A 24 -2.78 6.65 1.57
N GLU A 25 -3.88 7.15 1.01
CA GLU A 25 -5.04 7.61 1.79
C GLU A 25 -5.67 6.48 2.62
N ARG A 26 -5.84 5.28 2.03
CA ARG A 26 -6.44 4.12 2.72
C ARG A 26 -5.52 3.49 3.76
N ALA A 27 -4.22 3.42 3.47
CA ALA A 27 -3.22 2.87 4.37
C ALA A 27 -2.76 3.88 5.43
N GLY A 28 -3.18 5.15 5.36
CA GLY A 28 -2.69 6.22 6.22
C GLY A 28 -1.20 6.49 6.03
N LEU A 29 -0.66 6.22 4.84
CA LEU A 29 0.76 6.34 4.53
C LEU A 29 1.07 7.67 3.86
N GLY A 30 1.84 8.52 4.54
CA GLY A 30 2.37 9.73 3.94
C GLY A 30 3.38 9.45 2.82
N ASP A 31 3.62 10.44 1.95
CA ASP A 31 4.56 10.34 0.82
C ASP A 31 5.97 9.89 1.22
N TRP A 32 6.44 10.35 2.37
CA TRP A 32 7.74 9.96 2.89
C TRP A 32 7.78 8.49 3.32
N ALA A 33 6.75 8.02 4.02
CA ALA A 33 6.62 6.62 4.43
C ALA A 33 6.53 5.70 3.21
N TRP A 34 5.72 6.08 2.22
CA TRP A 34 5.63 5.38 0.93
C TRP A 34 6.99 5.27 0.23
N ARG A 35 7.77 6.35 0.22
CA ARG A 35 9.10 6.39 -0.41
C ARG A 35 10.06 5.42 0.28
N LYS A 36 10.07 5.40 1.62
CA LYS A 36 10.86 4.44 2.40
C LYS A 36 10.44 3.00 2.14
N LEU A 37 9.14 2.74 2.13
CA LEU A 37 8.57 1.42 1.85
C LEU A 37 9.01 0.89 0.47
N ARG A 38 8.92 1.73 -0.56
CA ARG A 38 9.40 1.36 -1.90
C ARG A 38 10.90 1.09 -1.93
N ASN A 39 11.70 1.86 -1.20
CA ASN A 39 13.14 1.63 -1.16
C ASN A 39 13.45 0.28 -0.51
N ALA A 40 12.90 0.05 0.69
CA ALA A 40 13.08 -1.20 1.43
C ALA A 40 12.59 -2.42 0.62
N ALA A 41 11.47 -2.30 -0.06
CA ALA A 41 10.95 -3.36 -0.92
C ALA A 41 11.86 -3.62 -2.12
N THR A 42 12.36 -2.55 -2.79
CA THR A 42 13.34 -2.67 -3.88
C THR A 42 14.62 -3.35 -3.41
N GLU A 43 15.14 -2.97 -2.23
CA GLU A 43 16.32 -3.57 -1.62
C GLU A 43 16.12 -5.05 -1.29
N ALA A 44 14.90 -5.45 -0.89
CA ALA A 44 14.50 -6.84 -0.71
C ALA A 44 14.21 -7.59 -2.03
N GLY A 45 14.38 -6.94 -3.20
CA GLY A 45 14.06 -7.53 -4.50
C GLY A 45 12.55 -7.69 -4.78
N VAL A 46 11.70 -7.04 -3.98
CA VAL A 46 10.23 -7.12 -4.09
C VAL A 46 9.68 -5.81 -4.68
N VAL A 47 8.91 -5.93 -5.76
CA VAL A 47 8.23 -4.79 -6.38
C VAL A 47 6.72 -5.06 -6.39
N PHE A 48 5.97 -4.26 -5.64
CA PHE A 48 4.50 -4.31 -5.55
C PHE A 48 3.82 -3.07 -6.15
N TRP A 49 4.58 -2.23 -6.87
CA TRP A 49 4.07 -1.04 -7.55
C TRP A 49 4.55 -0.99 -8.99
N TYR A 50 3.78 -0.33 -9.84
CA TYR A 50 4.15 -0.13 -11.24
C TYR A 50 3.60 1.20 -11.77
N LYS A 51 4.24 1.74 -12.81
CA LYS A 51 3.88 3.02 -13.41
C LYS A 51 3.18 2.77 -14.75
N VAL A 52 2.00 3.36 -14.93
CA VAL A 52 1.27 3.35 -16.21
C VAL A 52 1.02 4.80 -16.61
N GLY A 53 1.70 5.23 -17.68
CA GLY A 53 1.71 6.64 -18.09
C GLY A 53 2.25 7.54 -16.98
N ASN A 54 1.44 8.50 -16.53
CA ASN A 54 1.81 9.42 -15.45
C ASN A 54 1.31 8.99 -14.04
N ALA A 55 0.66 7.83 -13.93
CA ALA A 55 0.11 7.34 -12.68
C ALA A 55 0.89 6.13 -12.15
N THR A 56 1.07 6.08 -10.83
CA THR A 56 1.61 4.92 -10.12
C THR A 56 0.48 4.12 -9.51
N PHE A 57 0.55 2.81 -9.66
CA PHE A 57 -0.39 1.83 -9.14
C PHE A 57 0.32 0.89 -8.18
N VAL A 58 -0.42 0.39 -7.21
CA VAL A 58 0.02 -0.50 -6.13
C VAL A 58 -0.84 -1.74 -6.20
N ASP A 59 -0.19 -2.88 -6.31
CA ASP A 59 -0.81 -4.19 -6.15
C ASP A 59 -0.90 -4.50 -4.66
N CYS A 60 -2.13 -4.52 -4.13
CA CYS A 60 -2.34 -4.70 -2.69
C CYS A 60 -2.04 -6.13 -2.23
N ASP A 61 -2.09 -7.12 -3.13
CA ASP A 61 -1.81 -8.52 -2.81
C ASP A 61 -0.31 -8.69 -2.59
N ARG A 62 0.50 -8.27 -3.58
CA ARG A 62 1.96 -8.25 -3.50
C ARG A 62 2.47 -7.43 -2.32
N PHE A 63 1.81 -6.32 -2.02
CA PHE A 63 2.13 -5.50 -0.84
C PHE A 63 1.84 -6.24 0.47
N ALA A 64 0.69 -6.93 0.57
CA ALA A 64 0.36 -7.73 1.74
C ALA A 64 1.31 -8.92 1.92
N GLU A 65 1.67 -9.60 0.83
CA GLU A 65 2.70 -10.64 0.81
C GLU A 65 4.05 -10.11 1.29
N TYR A 66 4.46 -8.94 0.79
CA TYR A 66 5.68 -8.27 1.27
C TYR A 66 5.62 -8.01 2.77
N LEU A 67 4.53 -7.41 3.28
CA LEU A 67 4.37 -7.15 4.71
C LEU A 67 4.39 -8.42 5.55
N GLN A 68 3.81 -9.52 5.06
CA GLN A 68 3.82 -10.80 5.77
C GLN A 68 5.21 -11.42 5.82
N ASN A 69 5.97 -11.35 4.70
CA ASN A 69 7.33 -11.86 4.64
C ASN A 69 8.32 -11.00 5.44
N SER A 70 8.16 -9.67 5.41
CA SER A 70 9.02 -8.73 6.15
C SER A 70 8.77 -8.70 7.66
N ARG A 71 7.76 -9.41 8.17
CA ARG A 71 7.43 -9.43 9.61
C ARG A 71 8.12 -10.58 10.37
N SER A 72 8.92 -11.38 9.67
CA SER A 72 9.58 -12.57 10.24
C SER A 72 11.06 -12.35 10.61
N GLU A 73 11.53 -11.10 10.68
CA GLU A 73 12.87 -10.72 11.16
C GLU A 73 12.81 -9.59 12.20
#